data_AF-A0A1E3W6H5-F1
#
_entry.id   AF-A0A1E3W6H5-F1
#
_cell.length_a   1.000
_cell.length_b   1.000
_cell.length_c   1.000
_cell.angle_alpha   90.00
_cell.angle_beta   90.00
_cell.angle_gamma   90.00
#
_symmetry.space_group_name_H-M   'P 1'
#
loop_
_entity.id
_entity.type
_entity.pdbx_description
1 polymer ?
#
loop_
_entity_poly.entity_id
_entity_poly.type
_entity_poly.pdbx_seq_one_letter_code
_entity_poly.pdbx_strand_id
1 'polypeptide(L)'
;MTSTQYANPNGLPDERQVTSARDLARLARALIIEFPEHADIFAETHVQVGQKNLRTHNGLLISFPGADGMKTGFICDSGFNIVVSATRDGRKLVAVVLGEPSTRTRNARAAQLLENGFQRYFWKSLFGTSLDGLAVQAKLADGPVHLREVICGPKPQKRRKRAVRKSELAPETRSVTTAVFPRNILSAAN
;
A
#
# COMPACT_ATOMS: atom_id res chain seq x y z
N MET A 1 -14.18 -9.78 16.49
CA MET A 1 -13.95 -9.66 15.04
C MET A 1 -15.19 -10.21 14.36
N THR A 2 -15.86 -9.44 13.52
CA THR A 2 -17.21 -9.76 12.98
C THR A 2 -17.22 -10.01 11.48
N SER A 3 -16.09 -9.80 10.80
CA SER A 3 -15.94 -9.86 9.35
C SER A 3 -14.66 -10.63 8.98
N THR A 4 -14.32 -11.64 9.78
CA THR A 4 -13.17 -12.52 9.60
C THR A 4 -13.55 -13.97 9.85
N GLN A 5 -13.15 -14.85 8.94
CA GLN A 5 -13.19 -16.31 9.09
C GLN A 5 -11.85 -16.87 8.62
N TYR A 6 -11.18 -17.65 9.46
CA TYR A 6 -9.95 -18.35 9.09
C TYR A 6 -10.27 -19.80 8.74
N ALA A 7 -9.86 -20.24 7.56
CA ALA A 7 -10.06 -21.62 7.13
C ALA A 7 -8.82 -22.49 7.40
N ASN A 8 -7.64 -21.87 7.53
CA ASN A 8 -6.37 -22.55 7.79
C ASN A 8 -5.40 -21.62 8.55
N PRO A 9 -4.34 -22.16 9.18
CA PRO A 9 -3.39 -21.36 9.97
C PRO A 9 -2.27 -20.72 9.15
N ASN A 10 -2.07 -21.16 7.90
CA ASN A 10 -0.90 -20.77 7.09
C ASN A 10 -1.20 -19.67 6.06
N GLY A 11 -2.47 -19.36 5.83
CA GLY A 11 -2.90 -18.36 4.86
C GLY A 11 -2.90 -18.83 3.41
N LEU A 12 -2.73 -20.13 3.15
CA LEU A 12 -2.85 -20.67 1.79
C LEU A 12 -4.27 -20.44 1.24
N PRO A 13 -4.44 -20.36 -0.10
CA PRO A 13 -5.73 -20.06 -0.72
C PRO A 13 -6.86 -21.00 -0.27
N ASP A 14 -7.93 -20.42 0.28
CA ASP A 14 -9.21 -21.06 0.62
C ASP A 14 -10.29 -19.96 0.53
N GLU A 15 -11.37 -20.21 -0.19
CA GLU A 15 -12.43 -19.21 -0.41
C GLU A 15 -13.17 -18.81 0.88
N ARG A 16 -13.19 -19.69 1.89
CA ARG A 16 -13.78 -19.41 3.21
C ARG A 16 -12.87 -18.51 4.05
N GLN A 17 -11.61 -18.32 3.65
CA GLN A 17 -10.68 -17.49 4.38
C GLN A 17 -10.86 -16.01 4.01
N VAL A 18 -11.59 -15.30 4.87
CA VAL A 18 -11.95 -13.90 4.65
C VAL A 18 -11.56 -13.05 5.85
N THR A 19 -11.22 -11.79 5.62
CA THR A 19 -10.93 -10.83 6.69
C THR A 19 -11.18 -9.40 6.23
N SER A 20 -11.19 -8.47 7.18
CA SER A 20 -11.32 -7.04 6.90
C SER A 20 -10.14 -6.26 7.47
N ALA A 21 -9.89 -5.06 6.92
CA ALA A 21 -8.86 -4.17 7.44
C ALA A 21 -9.10 -3.81 8.92
N ARG A 22 -10.37 -3.63 9.31
CA ARG A 22 -10.78 -3.34 10.69
C ARG A 22 -10.44 -4.48 11.65
N ASP A 23 -10.78 -5.71 11.28
CA ASP A 23 -10.54 -6.87 12.14
C ASP A 23 -9.05 -7.22 12.21
N LEU A 24 -8.28 -7.03 11.12
CA LEU A 24 -6.82 -7.12 11.19
C LEU A 24 -6.20 -6.04 12.09
N ALA A 25 -6.72 -4.81 12.09
CA ALA A 25 -6.27 -3.78 13.00
C ALA A 25 -6.57 -4.14 14.47
N ARG A 26 -7.71 -4.80 14.74
CA ARG A 26 -8.04 -5.32 16.07
C ARG A 26 -7.07 -6.41 16.50
N LEU A 27 -6.79 -7.36 15.60
CA LEU A 27 -5.84 -8.43 15.84
C LEU A 27 -4.43 -7.88 16.09
N ALA A 28 -3.97 -6.94 15.27
CA ALA A 28 -2.67 -6.28 15.47
C ALA A 28 -2.59 -5.57 16.82
N ARG A 29 -3.65 -4.84 17.21
CA ARG A 29 -3.74 -4.20 18.53
C ARG A 29 -3.66 -5.23 19.67
N ALA A 30 -4.39 -6.34 19.56
CA ALA A 30 -4.35 -7.41 20.55
C ALA A 30 -2.93 -7.99 20.67
N LEU A 31 -2.27 -8.30 19.55
CA LEU A 31 -0.89 -8.80 19.56
C LEU A 31 0.09 -7.82 20.23
N ILE A 32 -0.03 -6.53 19.94
CA ILE A 32 0.85 -5.49 20.51
C ILE A 32 0.66 -5.32 22.02
N ILE A 33 -0.58 -5.45 22.52
CA ILE A 33 -0.92 -5.18 23.92
C ILE A 33 -0.78 -6.44 24.78
N GLU A 34 -1.27 -7.57 24.29
CA GLU A 34 -1.40 -8.81 25.05
C GLU A 34 -0.16 -9.71 24.94
N PHE A 35 0.63 -9.56 23.87
CA PHE A 35 1.83 -10.37 23.60
C PHE A 35 3.06 -9.51 23.25
N PRO A 36 3.41 -8.49 24.06
CA PRO A 36 4.53 -7.58 23.77
C PRO A 36 5.89 -8.30 23.70
N GLU A 37 6.03 -9.45 24.35
CA GLU A 37 7.23 -10.29 24.35
C GLU A 37 7.58 -10.88 22.97
N HIS A 38 6.67 -10.82 22.00
CA HIS A 38 6.88 -11.30 20.63
C HIS A 38 7.10 -10.17 19.61
N ALA A 39 7.24 -8.92 20.07
CA ALA A 39 7.39 -7.76 19.19
C ALA A 39 8.66 -7.82 18.32
N ASP A 40 9.74 -8.40 18.85
CA ASP A 40 11.03 -8.58 18.18
C ASP A 40 10.91 -9.41 16.90
N ILE A 41 10.12 -10.48 16.93
CA ILE A 41 9.88 -11.36 15.76
C ILE A 41 9.35 -10.55 14.56
N PHE A 42 8.53 -9.53 14.81
CA PHE A 42 7.93 -8.70 13.76
C PHE A 42 8.86 -7.60 13.24
N ALA A 43 9.84 -7.18 14.04
CA ALA A 43 10.85 -6.18 13.67
C ALA A 43 12.03 -6.78 12.90
N GLU A 44 12.17 -8.10 12.91
CA GLU A 44 13.31 -8.79 12.31
C GLU A 44 13.37 -8.58 10.78
N THR A 45 14.54 -8.15 10.31
CA THR A 45 14.75 -7.82 8.89
C THR A 45 15.23 -9.01 8.08
N HIS A 46 15.80 -10.00 8.75
CA HIS A 46 16.28 -11.22 8.13
C HIS A 46 16.40 -12.36 9.13
N VAL A 47 16.22 -13.59 8.67
CA VAL A 47 16.39 -14.80 9.48
C VAL A 47 17.31 -15.77 8.74
N GLN A 48 18.29 -16.31 9.45
CA GLN A 48 19.18 -17.34 8.94
C GLN A 48 18.55 -18.72 9.18
N VAL A 49 18.35 -19.50 8.11
CA VAL A 49 17.85 -20.88 8.17
C VAL A 49 18.86 -21.79 7.48
N GLY A 50 19.63 -22.52 8.29
CA GLY A 50 20.80 -23.27 7.80
C GLY A 50 21.81 -22.33 7.16
N GLN A 51 22.11 -22.55 5.88
CA GLN A 51 23.00 -21.67 5.10
C GLN A 51 22.26 -20.55 4.34
N LYS A 52 20.93 -20.49 4.40
CA LYS A 52 20.13 -19.50 3.68
C LYS A 52 19.78 -18.31 4.57
N ASN A 53 20.04 -17.11 4.06
CA ASN A 53 19.58 -15.87 4.66
C ASN A 53 18.25 -15.44 4.01
N LEU A 54 17.16 -15.45 4.78
CA LEU A 54 15.82 -15.09 4.34
C LEU A 54 15.50 -13.66 4.75
N ARG A 55 15.27 -12.77 3.78
CA ARG A 55 14.94 -11.37 4.05
C ARG A 55 13.46 -11.17 4.28
N THR A 56 13.13 -10.15 5.09
CA THR A 56 11.77 -9.68 5.26
C THR A 56 11.16 -9.18 3.95
N HIS A 57 9.85 -9.40 3.79
CA HIS A 57 9.07 -8.82 2.71
C HIS A 57 8.47 -7.45 3.11
N ASN A 58 8.58 -7.09 4.40
CA ASN A 58 8.16 -5.80 4.92
C ASN A 58 9.26 -4.75 4.68
N GLY A 59 9.23 -4.13 3.49
CA GLY A 59 10.20 -3.09 3.15
C GLY A 59 10.16 -1.85 4.06
N LEU A 60 9.05 -1.61 4.79
CA LEU A 60 8.96 -0.46 5.68
C LEU A 60 9.88 -0.58 6.91
N LEU A 61 10.26 -1.79 7.33
CA LEU A 61 11.26 -1.98 8.40
C LEU A 61 12.61 -1.33 8.06
N ILE A 62 12.92 -1.20 6.76
CA ILE A 62 14.14 -0.59 6.27
C ILE A 62 13.90 0.88 5.89
N SER A 63 12.75 1.17 5.26
CA SER A 63 12.52 2.47 4.62
C SER A 63 11.76 3.50 5.46
N PHE A 64 11.09 3.10 6.54
CA PHE A 64 10.21 3.98 7.32
C PHE A 64 10.71 4.13 8.77
N PRO A 65 11.11 5.35 9.19
CA PRO A 65 11.61 5.59 10.55
C PRO A 65 10.59 5.21 11.62
N GLY A 66 11.04 4.38 12.56
CA GLY A 66 10.24 3.87 13.67
C GLY A 66 9.38 2.65 13.33
N ALA A 67 9.45 2.11 12.11
CA ALA A 67 8.73 0.88 11.76
C ALA A 67 9.25 -0.33 12.56
N ASP A 68 8.33 -1.10 13.12
CA ASP A 68 8.64 -2.21 14.05
C ASP A 68 7.75 -3.44 13.84
N GLY A 69 7.05 -3.52 12.71
CA GLY A 69 6.22 -4.67 12.36
C GLY A 69 5.35 -4.42 11.12
N MET A 70 4.43 -5.32 10.74
CA MET A 70 4.26 -6.66 11.28
C MET A 70 4.34 -7.70 10.17
N LYS A 71 3.33 -7.75 9.29
CA LYS A 71 3.16 -8.87 8.36
C LYS A 71 2.69 -8.42 6.99
N THR A 72 3.30 -9.00 5.97
CA THR A 72 2.86 -8.88 4.57
C THR A 72 2.12 -10.13 4.12
N GLY A 73 1.21 -9.98 3.17
CA GLY A 73 0.50 -11.10 2.51
C GLY A 73 0.33 -10.85 1.01
N PHE A 74 0.30 -11.93 0.24
CA PHE A 74 0.02 -11.89 -1.19
C PHE A 74 -0.55 -13.23 -1.65
N ILE A 75 -1.72 -13.17 -2.27
CA ILE A 75 -2.21 -14.16 -3.23
C ILE A 75 -2.84 -13.38 -4.39
N CYS A 76 -2.97 -14.00 -5.56
CA CYS A 76 -3.57 -13.35 -6.72
C CYS A 76 -4.96 -12.77 -6.40
N ASP A 77 -5.79 -13.50 -5.64
CA ASP A 77 -7.15 -13.07 -5.30
C ASP A 77 -7.20 -11.88 -4.33
N SER A 78 -6.17 -11.66 -3.52
CA SER A 78 -6.16 -10.61 -2.49
C SER A 78 -5.33 -9.39 -2.86
N GLY A 79 -4.52 -9.46 -3.92
CA GLY A 79 -3.47 -8.48 -4.19
C GLY A 79 -2.42 -8.42 -3.08
N PHE A 80 -1.69 -7.31 -3.03
CA PHE A 80 -0.58 -7.09 -2.11
C PHE A 80 -1.08 -6.43 -0.81
N ASN A 81 -0.89 -7.12 0.31
CA ASN A 81 -1.42 -6.74 1.62
C ASN A 81 -0.29 -6.48 2.63
N ILE A 82 -0.54 -5.59 3.57
CA ILE A 82 0.36 -5.34 4.71
C ILE A 82 -0.41 -4.84 5.93
N VAL A 83 -0.02 -5.37 7.09
CA VAL A 83 -0.23 -4.75 8.40
C VAL A 83 1.14 -4.27 8.86
N VAL A 84 1.28 -2.96 9.06
CA VAL A 84 2.53 -2.34 9.49
C VAL A 84 2.30 -1.58 10.80
N SER A 85 3.28 -1.63 11.69
CA SER A 85 3.32 -0.79 12.89
C SER A 85 4.56 0.09 12.90
N ALA A 86 4.43 1.26 13.51
CA ALA A 86 5.55 2.15 13.74
C ALA A 86 5.36 2.93 15.05
N THR A 87 6.48 3.27 15.70
CA THR A 87 6.50 4.04 16.96
C THR A 87 7.34 5.31 16.79
N ARG A 88 6.79 6.46 17.19
CA ARG A 88 7.50 7.75 17.28
C ARG A 88 7.06 8.47 18.54
N ASP A 89 8.02 9.02 19.29
CA ASP A 89 7.77 9.80 20.52
C ASP A 89 6.82 9.12 21.52
N GLY A 90 7.01 7.81 21.73
CA GLY A 90 6.17 7.01 22.63
C GLY A 90 4.77 6.67 22.10
N ARG A 91 4.41 7.13 20.90
CA ARG A 91 3.12 6.82 20.23
C ARG A 91 3.31 5.76 19.17
N LYS A 92 2.59 4.65 19.29
CA LYS A 92 2.55 3.57 18.30
C LYS A 92 1.31 3.66 17.42
N LEU A 93 1.50 3.51 16.12
CA LEU A 93 0.44 3.47 15.12
C LEU A 93 0.47 2.16 14.35
N VAL A 94 -0.70 1.71 13.92
CA VAL A 94 -0.88 0.56 13.03
C VAL A 94 -1.58 1.05 11.76
N ALA A 95 -1.06 0.68 10.60
CA ALA A 95 -1.72 0.86 9.32
C ALA A 95 -1.99 -0.50 8.67
N VAL A 96 -3.21 -0.69 8.18
CA VAL A 96 -3.63 -1.88 7.46
C VAL A 96 -3.98 -1.48 6.03
N VAL A 97 -3.31 -2.11 5.06
CA VAL A 97 -3.53 -1.89 3.63
C VAL A 97 -3.78 -3.22 2.97
N LEU A 98 -4.90 -3.34 2.28
CA LEU A 98 -5.33 -4.55 1.57
C LEU A 98 -5.59 -4.21 0.09
N GLY A 99 -5.33 -5.16 -0.81
CA GLY A 99 -5.77 -5.10 -2.20
C GLY A 99 -4.93 -4.23 -3.14
N GLU A 100 -3.67 -3.94 -2.80
CA GLU A 100 -2.83 -3.10 -3.66
C GLU A 100 -2.29 -3.88 -4.87
N PRO A 101 -2.08 -3.24 -6.03
CA PRO A 101 -1.62 -3.91 -7.25
C PRO A 101 -0.14 -4.31 -7.25
N SER A 102 0.67 -3.76 -6.34
CA SER A 102 2.10 -4.05 -6.26
C SER A 102 2.66 -3.83 -4.87
N THR A 103 3.81 -4.46 -4.57
CA THR A 103 4.60 -4.18 -3.37
C THR A 103 4.95 -2.69 -3.23
N ARG A 104 5.24 -2.00 -4.33
CA ARG A 104 5.62 -0.58 -4.32
C ARG A 104 4.45 0.31 -3.89
N THR A 105 3.28 0.14 -4.52
CA THR A 105 2.09 0.94 -4.19
C THR A 105 1.61 0.64 -2.78
N ARG A 106 1.62 -0.65 -2.38
CA ARG A 106 1.37 -1.08 -1.01
C ARG A 106 2.24 -0.36 0.02
N ASN A 107 3.56 -0.36 -0.18
CA ASN A 107 4.47 0.28 0.77
C ASN A 107 4.27 1.79 0.81
N ALA A 108 4.06 2.44 -0.34
CA ALA A 108 3.78 3.87 -0.41
C ALA A 108 2.48 4.24 0.31
N ARG A 109 1.40 3.49 0.09
CA ARG A 109 0.10 3.67 0.76
C ARG A 109 0.24 3.52 2.27
N ALA A 110 0.93 2.48 2.72
CA ALA A 110 1.16 2.21 4.14
C ALA A 110 1.98 3.32 4.82
N ALA A 111 3.06 3.77 4.18
CA ALA A 111 3.88 4.89 4.65
C ALA A 111 3.08 6.18 4.75
N GLN A 112 2.26 6.49 3.74
CA GLN A 112 1.36 7.65 3.75
C GLN A 112 0.37 7.59 4.91
N LEU A 113 -0.24 6.43 5.18
CA LEU A 113 -1.18 6.29 6.31
C LEU A 113 -0.50 6.51 7.66
N LEU A 114 0.68 5.93 7.87
CA LEU A 114 1.46 6.14 9.09
C LEU A 114 1.85 7.61 9.25
N GLU A 115 2.37 8.24 8.19
CA GLU A 115 2.81 9.64 8.23
C GLU A 115 1.64 10.59 8.54
N ASN A 116 0.51 10.42 7.84
CA ASN A 116 -0.72 11.15 8.14
C ASN A 116 -1.20 10.92 9.58
N GLY A 117 -1.06 9.70 10.08
CA GLY A 117 -1.42 9.35 11.45
C GLY A 117 -0.55 10.07 12.49
N PHE A 118 0.76 10.17 12.25
CA PHE A 118 1.70 10.86 13.13
C PHE A 118 1.53 12.38 13.09
N GLN A 119 1.21 12.97 11.93
CA GLN A 119 0.95 14.41 11.80
C GLN A 119 -0.34 14.85 12.52
N ARG A 120 -1.31 13.95 12.73
CA ARG A 120 -2.50 14.25 13.51
C ARG A 120 -2.15 14.33 15.00
N TYR A 121 -2.43 15.48 15.61
CA TYR A 121 -2.25 15.72 17.03
C TYR A 121 -2.87 14.60 17.88
N PHE A 122 -2.08 13.99 18.75
CA PHE A 122 -2.47 12.88 19.62
C PHE A 122 -3.74 13.18 20.43
N TRP A 123 -3.89 14.40 20.96
CA TRP A 123 -5.07 14.79 21.74
C TRP A 123 -6.38 14.70 20.93
N LYS A 124 -6.35 14.96 19.61
CA LYS A 124 -7.53 14.78 18.75
C LYS A 124 -7.90 13.31 18.58
N SER A 125 -6.92 12.40 18.67
CA SER A 125 -7.19 10.96 18.63
C SER A 125 -7.75 10.41 19.95
N LEU A 126 -7.52 11.08 21.09
CA LEU A 126 -8.11 10.71 22.38
C LEU A 126 -9.63 10.90 22.41
N PHE A 127 -10.15 11.88 21.65
CA PHE A 127 -11.58 12.09 21.44
C PHE A 127 -12.10 11.48 20.12
N GLY A 128 -11.25 10.72 19.43
CA GLY A 128 -11.59 10.07 18.18
C GLY A 128 -12.45 8.83 18.38
N THR A 129 -13.07 8.37 17.30
CA THR A 129 -13.80 7.10 17.30
C THR A 129 -12.83 5.95 17.57
N SER A 130 -13.11 5.15 18.61
CA SER A 130 -12.33 3.95 18.89
C SER A 130 -12.48 2.94 17.74
N LEU A 131 -11.51 2.02 17.61
CA LEU A 131 -11.58 0.94 16.63
C LEU A 131 -12.87 0.11 16.76
N ASP A 132 -13.43 0.07 17.97
CA ASP A 132 -14.67 -0.64 18.30
C ASP A 132 -15.93 0.16 17.95
N GLY A 133 -15.84 1.49 17.90
CA GLY A 133 -16.88 2.38 17.38
C GLY A 133 -16.80 2.69 15.88
N LEU A 134 -15.72 2.31 15.17
CA LEU A 134 -15.60 2.57 13.74
C LEU A 134 -16.72 1.90 12.95
N ALA A 135 -17.53 2.69 12.23
CA ALA A 135 -18.54 2.14 11.34
C ALA A 135 -17.87 1.24 10.28
N VAL A 136 -18.46 0.06 10.03
CA VAL A 136 -18.06 -0.78 8.90
C VAL A 136 -18.54 -0.05 7.64
N GLN A 137 -17.61 0.60 6.95
CA GLN A 137 -17.93 1.51 5.83
C GLN A 137 -18.37 0.77 4.56
N ALA A 138 -18.16 -0.55 4.48
CA ALA A 138 -18.67 -1.35 3.38
C ALA A 138 -19.96 -2.06 3.81
N LYS A 139 -21.06 -1.83 3.08
CA LYS A 139 -22.10 -2.86 2.99
C LYS A 139 -21.39 -4.11 2.44
N LEU A 140 -21.16 -5.11 3.28
CA LEU A 140 -20.59 -6.42 2.95
C LEU A 140 -21.47 -7.24 1.97
N ALA A 141 -22.39 -6.59 1.25
CA ALA A 141 -23.47 -7.25 0.51
C ALA A 141 -22.98 -8.07 -0.69
N ASP A 142 -21.79 -7.78 -1.23
CA ASP A 142 -21.26 -8.42 -2.44
C ASP A 142 -20.12 -9.44 -2.16
N GLY A 143 -19.86 -9.76 -0.89
CA GLY A 143 -18.79 -10.69 -0.50
C GLY A 143 -17.36 -10.13 -0.66
N PRO A 144 -16.32 -10.97 -0.52
CA PRO A 144 -14.92 -10.56 -0.68
C PRO A 144 -14.60 -10.17 -2.13
N VAL A 145 -13.82 -9.11 -2.32
CA VAL A 145 -13.35 -8.70 -3.65
C VAL A 145 -12.23 -9.63 -4.12
N HIS A 146 -12.38 -10.19 -5.32
CA HIS A 146 -11.36 -11.01 -5.97
C HIS A 146 -10.54 -10.18 -6.97
N LEU A 147 -9.22 -10.11 -6.76
CA LEU A 147 -8.30 -9.29 -7.55
C LEU A 147 -7.48 -10.07 -8.59
N ARG A 148 -7.67 -11.39 -8.70
CA ARG A 148 -6.81 -12.27 -9.51
C ARG A 148 -6.66 -11.83 -10.94
N GLU A 149 -7.73 -11.42 -11.60
CA GLU A 149 -7.66 -10.97 -13.00
C GLU A 149 -6.79 -9.72 -13.15
N VAL A 150 -6.88 -8.79 -12.20
CA VAL A 150 -6.10 -7.54 -12.22
C VAL A 150 -4.63 -7.79 -11.85
N ILE A 151 -4.38 -8.73 -10.92
CA ILE A 151 -3.05 -8.94 -10.32
C ILE A 151 -2.23 -9.96 -11.09
N CYS A 152 -2.82 -11.10 -11.44
CA CYS A 152 -2.17 -12.25 -12.05
C CYS A 152 -2.76 -12.63 -13.41
N GLY A 153 -3.76 -11.90 -13.90
CA GLY A 153 -4.33 -12.13 -15.22
C GLY A 153 -3.34 -11.82 -16.35
N PRO A 154 -3.69 -12.21 -17.59
CA PRO A 154 -2.86 -11.96 -18.76
C PRO A 154 -2.62 -10.45 -18.94
N LYS A 155 -1.35 -10.05 -19.06
CA LYS A 155 -1.01 -8.64 -19.30
C LYS A 155 -1.47 -8.24 -20.70
N PRO A 156 -2.15 -7.10 -20.88
CA PRO A 156 -2.52 -6.62 -22.21
C PRO A 156 -1.25 -6.41 -23.02
N GLN A 157 -1.19 -7.00 -24.22
CA GLN A 157 -0.06 -6.83 -25.12
C GLN A 157 0.09 -5.35 -25.45
N LYS A 158 1.25 -4.76 -25.13
CA LYS A 158 1.57 -3.39 -25.53
C LYS A 158 1.48 -3.33 -27.05
N ARG A 159 0.45 -2.66 -27.59
CA ARG A 159 0.42 -2.25 -29.01
C ARG A 159 1.71 -1.47 -29.26
N ARG A 160 2.67 -2.08 -29.96
CA ARG A 160 3.87 -1.39 -30.46
C ARG A 160 3.35 -0.21 -31.28
N LYS A 161 3.58 1.03 -30.80
CA LYS A 161 3.36 2.22 -31.64
C LYS A 161 4.25 2.05 -32.86
N ARG A 162 3.64 1.79 -34.02
CA ARG A 162 4.34 1.69 -35.30
C ARG A 162 4.98 3.06 -35.53
N ALA A 163 6.31 3.12 -35.51
CA ALA A 163 7.04 4.35 -35.82
C ALA A 163 6.65 4.76 -37.24
N VAL A 164 5.96 5.89 -37.36
CA VAL A 164 5.69 6.52 -38.67
C VAL A 164 7.04 7.02 -39.17
N ARG A 165 7.59 6.38 -40.21
CA ARG A 165 8.74 6.92 -40.94
C ARG A 165 8.30 8.24 -41.56
N LYS A 166 8.95 9.33 -41.15
CA LYS A 166 8.80 10.65 -41.76
C LYS A 166 9.57 10.61 -43.08
N SER A 167 8.93 10.17 -44.16
CA SER A 167 9.47 10.33 -45.52
C SER A 167 9.20 11.76 -45.98
N GLU A 168 10.30 12.52 -46.06
CA GLU A 168 10.61 13.48 -47.11
C GLU A 168 9.47 14.38 -47.63
N LEU A 169 9.44 15.64 -47.18
CA LEU A 169 8.87 16.74 -47.93
C LEU A 169 10.01 17.69 -48.33
N ALA A 170 10.19 17.85 -49.65
CA ALA A 170 11.11 18.79 -50.27
C ALA A 170 10.78 20.26 -49.89
N PRO A 171 11.74 21.19 -49.97
CA PRO A 171 11.51 22.57 -49.55
C PRO A 171 10.81 23.34 -50.67
N GLU A 172 9.57 23.75 -50.44
CA GLU A 172 8.91 24.74 -51.29
C GLU A 172 9.13 26.12 -50.65
N THR A 173 9.81 26.97 -51.41
CA THR A 173 10.10 28.37 -51.11
C THR A 173 8.81 29.19 -51.14
N ARG A 174 8.56 30.01 -50.10
CA ARG A 174 7.93 31.34 -50.27
C ARG A 174 7.91 32.19 -49.00
N SER A 175 8.45 33.40 -49.18
CA SER A 175 8.13 34.70 -48.57
C SER A 175 8.05 34.81 -47.05
N VAL A 176 9.10 35.41 -46.50
CA VAL A 176 9.14 36.11 -45.21
C VAL A 176 8.04 37.18 -45.19
N THR A 177 7.10 37.06 -44.24
CA THR A 177 6.33 38.20 -43.75
C THR A 177 6.53 38.27 -42.24
N THR A 178 7.17 39.35 -41.83
CA THR A 178 7.40 39.80 -40.46
C THR A 178 6.08 39.95 -39.71
N ALA A 179 5.93 39.28 -38.57
CA ALA A 179 4.95 39.62 -37.55
C ALA A 179 5.64 39.64 -36.19
N VAL A 180 5.86 40.86 -35.71
CA VAL A 180 6.27 41.20 -34.34
C VAL A 180 5.09 40.92 -33.41
N PHE A 181 5.27 40.16 -32.33
CA PHE A 181 4.43 40.25 -31.13
C PHE A 181 5.26 39.98 -29.84
N PRO A 182 4.91 40.62 -28.72
CA PRO A 182 5.83 40.96 -27.64
C PRO A 182 5.90 39.91 -26.52
N ARG A 183 6.98 40.04 -25.73
CA ARG A 183 7.24 39.36 -24.46
C ARG A 183 6.20 39.73 -23.39
N ASN A 184 5.80 38.76 -22.57
CA ASN A 184 5.34 38.85 -21.16
C ASN A 184 5.34 37.39 -20.62
N ILE A 185 6.26 36.90 -19.78
CA ILE A 185 6.50 37.05 -18.32
C ILE A 185 5.34 36.53 -17.41
N LEU A 186 5.75 35.80 -16.36
CA LEU A 186 5.09 35.23 -15.15
C LEU A 186 4.49 33.81 -15.30
N SER A 187 4.86 32.75 -14.55
CA SER A 187 5.36 32.51 -13.16
C SER A 187 4.33 32.70 -12.03
N ALA A 188 3.77 31.59 -11.54
CA ALA A 188 3.28 31.28 -10.17
C ALA A 188 2.68 29.85 -10.22
N ALA A 189 3.11 28.82 -9.47
CA ALA A 189 3.15 28.64 -8.02
C ALA A 189 1.75 28.68 -7.36
N ASN A 190 1.20 27.50 -7.11
CA ASN A 190 0.52 27.08 -5.87
C ASN A 190 0.47 25.55 -5.82
#